data_AF-A0A7X9ARB7-F1
#
_entry.id   AF-A0A7X9ARB7-F1
#
_cell.length_a   1.000
_cell.length_b   1.000
_cell.length_c   1.000
_cell.angle_alpha   90.00
_cell.angle_beta   90.00
_cell.angle_gamma   90.00
#
_symmetry.space_group_name_H-M   'P 1'
#
loop_
_entity.id
_entity.type
_entity.pdbx_description
1 polymer ?
#
loop_
_entity_poly.entity_id
_entity_poly.type
_entity_poly.pdbx_seq_one_letter_code
_entity_poly.pdbx_strand_id
1 'polypeptide(L)'
;MAKRVMDEEHKAKLLQGRIQAKANREKAAALLEEHGETLQSWRFWKNISAPDREAVLEAIRKADLANINADIKAMQAKLDAKIAEKESLTAK
;
A
#
# COMPACT_ATOMS: atom_id res chain seq x y z
N MET A 1 -18.07 28.94 -15.51
CA MET A 1 -17.38 27.65 -15.29
C MET A 1 -18.34 26.71 -14.58
N ALA A 2 -18.84 25.68 -15.26
CA ALA A 2 -19.77 24.74 -14.65
C ALA A 2 -19.03 23.89 -13.61
N LYS A 3 -19.37 24.10 -12.33
CA LYS A 3 -18.98 23.24 -11.21
C LYS A 3 -19.57 21.87 -11.51
N ARG A 4 -18.77 20.91 -12.00
CA ARG A 4 -19.25 19.54 -12.26
C ARG A 4 -19.61 18.93 -10.91
N VAL A 5 -20.88 19.03 -10.53
CA VAL A 5 -21.44 18.31 -9.39
C VAL A 5 -21.25 16.84 -9.73
N MET A 6 -20.43 16.15 -8.93
CA MET A 6 -20.15 14.73 -9.12
C MET A 6 -21.49 13.99 -9.04
N ASP A 7 -21.85 13.31 -10.12
CA ASP A 7 -23.12 12.58 -10.23
C ASP A 7 -23.23 11.52 -9.13
N GLU A 8 -24.43 11.30 -8.60
CA GLU A 8 -24.67 10.35 -7.51
C GLU A 8 -24.27 8.92 -7.91
N GLU A 9 -24.43 8.56 -9.19
CA GLU A 9 -23.95 7.29 -9.74
C GLU A 9 -22.41 7.17 -9.67
N HIS A 10 -21.70 8.27 -9.92
CA HIS A 10 -20.24 8.30 -9.83
C HIS A 10 -19.76 8.20 -8.38
N LYS A 11 -20.45 8.86 -7.44
CA LYS A 11 -20.18 8.72 -6.00
C LYS A 11 -20.40 7.29 -5.52
N ALA A 12 -21.46 6.63 -5.96
CA ALA A 12 -21.75 5.24 -5.63
C ALA A 12 -20.66 4.28 -6.14
N LYS A 13 -20.20 4.45 -7.39
CA LYS A 13 -19.08 3.67 -7.95
C LYS A 13 -17.78 3.87 -7.17
N LEU A 14 -17.48 5.11 -6.77
CA LEU A 14 -16.30 5.40 -5.94
C LEU A 14 -16.41 4.77 -4.54
N LEU A 15 -17.59 4.79 -3.93
CA LEU A 15 -17.83 4.17 -2.64
C LEU A 15 -17.68 2.65 -2.72
N GLN A 16 -18.27 2.01 -3.73
CA GLN A 16 -18.12 0.58 -3.98
C GLN A 16 -16.65 0.21 -4.21
N GLY A 17 -15.93 1.00 -5.01
CA GLY A 17 -14.49 0.81 -5.23
C GLY A 17 -13.69 0.90 -3.93
N ARG A 18 -14.04 1.82 -3.02
CA ARG A 18 -13.40 1.94 -1.70
C ARG A 18 -13.69 0.74 -0.79
N ILE A 19 -14.94 0.27 -0.77
CA ILE A 19 -15.35 -0.92 0.01
C ILE A 19 -14.59 -2.15 -0.50
N GLN A 20 -14.53 -2.34 -1.82
CA GLN A 20 -13.82 -3.45 -2.44
C GLN A 20 -12.32 -3.38 -2.17
N ALA A 21 -11.72 -2.18 -2.28
CA ALA A 21 -10.31 -1.98 -1.96
C ALA A 21 -9.99 -2.28 -0.49
N LYS A 22 -10.89 -1.92 0.44
CA LYS A 22 -10.73 -2.27 1.86
C LYS A 22 -10.79 -3.78 2.07
N ALA A 23 -11.82 -4.44 1.53
CA ALA A 23 -11.97 -5.89 1.61
C ALA A 23 -10.77 -6.64 1.00
N ASN A 24 -10.22 -6.13 -0.11
CA ASN A 24 -9.03 -6.71 -0.74
C ASN A 24 -7.78 -6.55 0.13
N ARG A 25 -7.60 -5.42 0.82
CA ARG A 25 -6.45 -5.21 1.74
C ARG A 25 -6.54 -6.14 2.95
N GLU A 26 -7.72 -6.30 3.52
CA GLU A 26 -7.94 -7.20 4.67
C GLU A 26 -7.66 -8.66 4.29
N LYS A 27 -8.14 -9.09 3.11
CA LYS A 27 -7.86 -10.44 2.59
C LYS A 27 -6.40 -10.64 2.18
N ALA A 28 -5.73 -9.60 1.67
CA ALA A 28 -4.36 -9.70 1.21
C ALA A 28 -3.38 -10.05 2.34
N ALA A 29 -3.60 -9.52 3.56
CA ALA A 29 -2.76 -9.86 4.71
C ALA A 29 -2.85 -11.34 5.07
N ALA A 30 -4.08 -11.87 5.17
CA ALA A 30 -4.31 -13.29 5.44
C ALA A 30 -3.74 -14.20 4.33
N LEU A 31 -3.93 -13.82 3.06
CA LEU A 31 -3.38 -14.57 1.93
C LEU A 31 -1.85 -14.53 1.89
N LEU A 32 -1.22 -13.42 2.28
CA LEU A 32 0.23 -13.33 2.38
C LEU A 32 0.77 -14.16 3.54
N GLU A 33 0.06 -14.23 4.65
CA GLU A 33 0.43 -15.10 5.78
C GLU A 33 0.29 -16.58 5.41
N GLU A 34 -0.81 -16.96 4.74
CA GLU A 34 -1.09 -18.35 4.37
C GLU A 34 -0.23 -18.86 3.20
N HIS A 35 0.10 -18.00 2.24
CA HIS A 35 0.75 -18.39 0.98
C HIS A 35 2.06 -17.66 0.70
N GLY A 36 2.52 -16.77 1.58
CA GLY A 36 3.74 -15.99 1.39
C GLY A 36 4.99 -16.86 1.29
N GLU A 37 5.08 -17.93 2.08
CA GLU A 37 6.19 -18.90 1.97
C GLU A 37 6.18 -19.65 0.64
N THR A 38 4.99 -19.86 0.06
CA THR A 38 4.85 -20.52 -1.24
C THR A 38 5.40 -19.67 -2.37
N LEU A 39 5.41 -18.33 -2.23
CA LEU A 39 6.08 -17.41 -3.15
C LEU A 39 7.61 -17.58 -3.17
N GLN A 40 8.21 -18.18 -2.12
CA GLN A 40 9.64 -18.49 -2.11
C GLN A 40 9.95 -19.82 -2.81
N SER A 41 8.91 -20.64 -3.07
CA SER A 41 9.07 -21.95 -3.69
C SER A 41 9.19 -21.84 -5.21
N TRP A 42 10.28 -22.36 -5.76
CA TRP A 42 10.42 -22.56 -7.21
C TRP A 42 9.24 -23.35 -7.83
N ARG A 43 8.61 -24.26 -7.07
CA ARG A 43 7.47 -25.06 -7.55
C ARG A 43 6.24 -24.21 -7.85
N PHE A 44 6.02 -23.14 -7.09
CA PHE A 44 4.93 -22.19 -7.35
C PHE A 44 5.13 -21.51 -8.70
N TRP A 45 6.32 -20.95 -8.91
CA TRP A 45 6.67 -20.22 -10.13
C TRP A 45 6.78 -21.09 -11.38
N LYS A 46 7.02 -22.40 -11.23
CA LYS A 46 7.11 -23.32 -12.37
C LYS A 46 5.79 -23.44 -13.14
N ASN A 47 4.65 -23.31 -12.46
CA ASN A 47 3.33 -23.53 -13.03
C ASN A 47 2.65 -22.24 -13.53
N ILE A 48 3.32 -21.09 -13.39
CA ILE A 48 2.80 -19.78 -13.77
C ILE A 48 3.41 -19.35 -15.10
N SER A 49 2.59 -18.79 -15.99
CA SER A 49 3.04 -18.30 -17.29
C SER A 49 4.05 -17.15 -17.14
N ALA A 50 4.98 -16.97 -18.09
CA ALA A 50 5.96 -15.88 -17.98
C ALA A 50 5.32 -14.47 -17.81
N PRO A 51 4.28 -14.08 -18.57
CA PRO A 51 3.60 -12.80 -18.37
C PRO A 51 2.97 -12.64 -16.99
N ASP A 52 2.33 -13.70 -16.46
CA ASP A 52 1.71 -13.64 -15.14
C ASP A 52 2.77 -13.55 -14.04
N ARG A 53 3.93 -14.21 -14.22
CA ARG A 53 5.05 -14.10 -13.28
C ARG A 53 5.56 -12.68 -13.19
N GLU A 54 5.76 -12.02 -14.32
CA GLU A 54 6.20 -10.62 -14.36
C GLU A 54 5.18 -9.69 -13.70
N ALA A 55 3.88 -9.90 -13.96
CA ALA A 55 2.82 -9.12 -13.34
C ALA A 55 2.80 -9.28 -11.81
N VAL A 56 2.96 -10.51 -11.29
CA VAL A 56 3.02 -10.78 -9.85
C VAL A 56 4.27 -10.15 -9.23
N LEU A 57 5.44 -10.30 -9.86
CA LEU A 57 6.69 -9.71 -9.35
C LEU A 57 6.63 -8.17 -9.32
N GLU A 58 6.02 -7.56 -10.33
CA GLU A 58 5.83 -6.11 -10.36
C GLU A 58 4.84 -5.63 -9.29
N ALA A 59 3.78 -6.41 -9.02
CA ALA A 59 2.86 -6.12 -7.93
C ALA A 59 3.55 -6.18 -6.55
N ILE A 60 4.38 -7.20 -6.32
CA ILE A 60 5.19 -7.33 -5.10
C ILE A 60 6.14 -6.13 -4.96
N ARG A 61 6.88 -5.80 -6.02
CA ARG A 61 7.81 -4.65 -6.02
C ARG A 61 7.11 -3.34 -5.65
N LYS A 62 5.93 -3.08 -6.22
CA LYS A 62 5.14 -1.88 -5.89
C LYS A 62 4.68 -1.86 -4.44
N ALA A 63 4.29 -3.00 -3.89
CA ALA A 63 3.90 -3.11 -2.48
C ALA A 63 5.08 -2.83 -1.56
N ASP A 64 6.25 -3.42 -1.83
CA ASP A 64 7.47 -3.20 -1.07
C ASP A 64 7.89 -1.73 -1.08
N LEU A 65 7.88 -1.09 -2.25
CA LEU A 65 8.17 0.34 -2.37
C LEU A 65 7.16 1.20 -1.59
N ALA A 66 5.88 0.84 -1.57
CA ALA A 66 4.88 1.56 -0.80
C ALA A 66 5.14 1.45 0.72
N ASN A 67 5.51 0.27 1.20
CA ASN A 67 5.87 0.03 2.60
C ASN A 67 7.13 0.82 3.00
N ILE A 68 8.20 0.74 2.20
CA ILE A 68 9.43 1.49 2.44
C ILE A 68 9.15 3.01 2.50
N ASN A 69 8.32 3.53 1.59
CA ASN A 69 7.94 4.94 1.60
C ASN A 69 7.13 5.34 2.85
N ALA A 70 6.27 4.44 3.34
CA ALA A 70 5.54 4.67 4.58
C ALA A 70 6.48 4.72 5.80
N ASP A 71 7.45 3.82 5.85
CA ASP A 71 8.48 3.79 6.91
C ASP A 71 9.35 5.05 6.88
N ILE A 72 9.79 5.50 5.70
CA ILE A 72 10.54 6.75 5.53
C ILE A 72 9.74 7.93 6.09
N LYS A 73 8.44 8.03 5.77
CA LYS A 73 7.58 9.09 6.31
C LYS A 73 7.43 9.02 7.82
N ALA A 74 7.26 7.83 8.38
CA ALA A 74 7.19 7.64 9.83
C ALA A 74 8.50 8.02 10.52
N MET A 75 9.65 7.69 9.93
CA MET A 75 10.97 8.10 10.42
C MET A 75 11.16 9.62 10.33
N GLN A 76 10.76 10.25 9.23
CA GLN A 76 10.82 11.70 9.07
C GLN A 76 9.97 12.41 10.14
N ALA A 77 8.74 11.97 10.37
CA ALA A 77 7.88 12.54 11.41
C ALA A 77 8.49 12.41 12.81
N LYS A 78 9.18 11.30 13.10
CA LYS A 78 9.92 11.13 14.36
C LYS A 78 11.12 12.07 14.47
N LEU A 79 11.83 12.32 13.37
CA LEU A 79 12.95 13.27 13.34
C LEU A 79 12.44 14.70 13.56
N ASP A 80 11.38 15.10 12.87
CA ASP A 80 10.79 16.43 12.98
C ASP A 80 10.30 16.70 14.41
N ALA A 81 9.66 15.71 15.05
CA ALA A 81 9.24 15.81 16.44
C ALA A 81 10.44 16.03 17.40
N LYS A 82 11.55 15.32 17.19
CA LYS A 82 12.77 15.48 17.98
C LYS A 82 13.46 16.83 17.75
N ILE A 83 13.42 17.35 16.53
CA ILE A 83 13.95 18.68 16.21
C ILE A 83 13.13 19.74 16.94
N ALA A 84 11.79 19.67 16.85
CA ALA A 84 10.90 20.60 17.55
C ALA A 84 11.09 20.54 19.09
N GLU A 85 11.24 19.35 19.65
CA GLU A 85 11.55 19.16 21.08
C GLU A 85 12.88 19.82 21.44
N LYS A 86 13.94 19.58 20.66
CA LYS A 86 15.26 20.20 20.86
C LYS A 86 15.19 21.73 20.78
N GLU A 87 14.51 22.28 19.79
CA GLU A 87 14.33 23.73 19.61
C GLU A 87 13.61 24.34 20.81
N SER A 88 12.57 23.66 21.32
CA SER A 88 11.82 24.10 22.50
C SER A 88 12.66 24.10 23.79
N LEU A 89 13.64 23.19 23.89
CA LEU A 89 14.56 23.11 25.03
C LEU A 89 15.67 24.17 24.96
N THR A 90 16.12 24.53 23.75
CA THR A 90 17.13 25.59 23.54
C THR A 90 16.55 27.01 23.61
N ALA A 91 15.22 27.17 23.53
CA ALA A 91 14.53 28.45 23.65
C ALA A 91 14.18 28.83 25.11
N LYS A 92 14.55 27.99 26.08
CA LYS A 92 14.50 28.27 27.53
C LYS A 92 15.86 28.68 28.04
#